data_AF-A0A8B7D8V9-F1
#
_entry.id   AF-A0A8B7D8V9-F1
#
_cell.length_a   1.000
_cell.length_b   1.000
_cell.length_c   1.000
_cell.angle_alpha   90.00
_cell.angle_beta   90.00
_cell.angle_gamma   90.00
#
_symmetry.space_group_name_H-M   'P 1'
#
loop_
_entity.id
_entity.type
_entity.pdbx_description
1 polymer ?
#
loop_
_entity_poly.entity_id
_entity_poly.type
_entity_poly.pdbx_seq_one_letter_code
_entity_poly.pdbx_strand_id
1 'polypeptide(L)'
;TNIEVARVGYINFNDIKNIEKDLNDVKTTLNFQETNLIDKIKQIRKCYDNEVNMLTKKTIDLENRSRRNNLRVDGVKEKAGETWTECEDTVKDIFKNQLKINSEVVVERAHRVGKTKDSKIPRTIVLKLLNYQDKNKILNAVKNLKGTGVFINEDFAKETIESRKKLWEEVKRLRGEGNLLKRQNSLLKRQNSLLKRQNSLLKRQNSLLKRQNSLLKRQNSLLKRQNSLLKRQNSLLKRQNSLLKRQNSL
;
A
#
# COMPACT_ATOMS: atom_id res chain seq x y z
N THR A 1 102.09 23.00 -23.45
CA THR A 1 101.70 22.49 -22.12
C THR A 1 100.88 23.55 -21.43
N ASN A 2 99.59 23.30 -21.27
CA ASN A 2 98.75 23.67 -20.12
C ASN A 2 97.30 23.77 -20.59
N ILE A 3 96.56 22.76 -20.17
CA ILE A 3 95.12 22.58 -20.34
C ILE A 3 94.47 23.54 -19.34
N GLU A 4 93.86 24.63 -19.81
CA GLU A 4 92.90 25.38 -19.00
C GLU A 4 91.51 24.76 -19.21
N VAL A 5 91.17 23.86 -18.28
CA VAL A 5 89.88 23.20 -18.17
C VAL A 5 88.80 24.27 -17.97
N ALA A 6 87.80 24.28 -18.86
CA ALA A 6 86.62 25.13 -18.76
C ALA A 6 85.97 24.98 -17.37
N ARG A 7 85.91 26.08 -16.60
CA ARG A 7 85.09 26.17 -15.39
C ARG A 7 83.62 26.07 -15.79
N VAL A 8 83.11 24.86 -15.88
CA VAL A 8 81.67 24.61 -15.78
C VAL A 8 81.27 25.06 -14.36
N GLY A 9 80.44 26.09 -14.26
CA GLY A 9 79.96 26.62 -12.98
C GLY A 9 79.20 25.53 -12.22
N TYR A 10 79.85 24.89 -11.26
CA TYR A 10 79.21 23.93 -10.38
C TYR A 10 78.22 24.66 -9.48
N ILE A 11 76.93 24.40 -9.68
CA ILE A 11 75.88 24.86 -8.77
C ILE A 11 76.17 24.28 -7.37
N ASN A 12 76.21 25.13 -6.35
CA ASN A 12 76.47 24.71 -4.98
C ASN A 12 75.35 23.79 -4.47
N PHE A 13 75.72 22.61 -3.99
CA PHE A 13 74.80 21.58 -3.51
C PHE A 13 73.87 22.07 -2.38
N ASN A 14 74.33 23.02 -1.56
CA ASN A 14 73.50 23.62 -0.51
C ASN A 14 72.39 24.50 -1.07
N ASP A 15 72.63 25.20 -2.18
CA ASP A 15 71.62 26.06 -2.81
C ASP A 15 70.53 25.19 -3.46
N ILE A 16 70.91 24.06 -4.06
CA ILE A 16 69.96 23.07 -4.60
C ILE A 16 69.06 22.51 -3.48
N LYS A 17 69.64 22.15 -2.32
CA LYS A 17 68.87 21.67 -1.17
C LYS A 17 67.89 22.71 -0.61
N ASN A 18 68.28 23.98 -0.57
CA ASN A 18 67.39 25.05 -0.12
C ASN A 18 66.23 25.25 -1.11
N ILE A 19 66.50 25.23 -2.41
CA ILE A 19 65.46 25.32 -3.45
C ILE A 19 64.51 24.13 -3.38
N GLU A 20 65.01 22.91 -3.16
CA GLU A 20 64.16 21.72 -2.98
C GLU A 20 63.25 21.83 -1.77
N LYS A 21 63.74 22.42 -0.67
CA LYS A 21 62.93 22.70 0.52
C LYS A 21 61.84 23.72 0.23
N ASP A 22 62.19 24.85 -0.39
CA ASP A 22 61.23 25.90 -0.73
C ASP A 22 60.16 25.38 -1.71
N LEU A 23 60.54 24.55 -2.69
CA LEU A 23 59.61 23.90 -3.60
C LEU A 23 58.63 22.96 -2.86
N ASN A 24 59.09 22.23 -1.86
CA ASN A 24 58.23 21.39 -1.04
C ASN A 24 57.28 22.21 -0.17
N ASP A 25 57.76 23.32 0.41
CA ASP A 25 56.93 24.24 1.20
C ASP A 25 55.86 24.94 0.34
N VAL A 26 56.21 25.34 -0.89
CA VAL A 26 55.25 25.86 -1.88
C VAL A 26 54.23 24.80 -2.26
N LYS A 27 54.66 23.56 -2.53
CA LYS A 27 53.77 22.45 -2.89
C LYS A 27 52.77 22.13 -1.77
N THR A 28 53.22 22.11 -0.52
CA THR A 28 52.33 21.87 0.62
C THR A 28 51.32 23.01 0.80
N THR A 29 51.76 24.26 0.65
CA THR A 29 50.89 25.44 0.71
C THR A 29 49.86 25.43 -0.43
N LEU A 30 50.28 25.09 -1.65
CA LEU A 30 49.39 24.98 -2.81
C LEU A 30 48.31 23.91 -2.57
N ASN A 31 48.70 22.72 -2.11
CA ASN A 31 47.76 21.63 -1.79
C ASN A 31 46.77 22.03 -0.68
N PHE A 32 47.23 22.77 0.32
CA PHE A 32 46.36 23.28 1.38
C PHE A 32 45.37 24.32 0.85
N GLN A 33 45.83 25.24 -0.01
CA GLN A 33 44.96 26.21 -0.65
C GLN A 33 43.93 25.54 -1.57
N GLU A 34 44.35 24.52 -2.34
CA GLU A 34 43.47 23.74 -3.21
C GLU A 34 42.37 23.04 -2.42
N THR A 35 42.70 22.35 -1.33
CA THR A 35 41.70 21.67 -0.48
C THR A 35 40.72 22.67 0.15
N ASN A 36 41.22 23.81 0.64
CA ASN A 36 40.39 24.89 1.18
C ASN A 36 39.44 25.48 0.12
N LEU A 37 39.92 25.70 -1.11
CA LEU A 37 39.10 26.17 -2.22
C LEU A 37 38.01 25.15 -2.58
N ILE A 38 38.35 23.87 -2.67
CA ILE A 38 37.41 22.80 -2.94
C ILE A 38 36.30 22.76 -1.88
N ASP A 39 36.65 22.88 -0.61
CA ASP A 39 35.67 22.83 0.48
C ASP A 39 34.76 24.07 0.48
N LYS A 40 35.30 25.25 0.19
CA LYS A 40 34.49 26.46 -0.03
C LYS A 40 33.53 26.31 -1.20
N ILE A 41 33.99 25.78 -2.34
CA ILE A 41 33.14 25.52 -3.52
C ILE A 41 32.02 24.54 -3.16
N LYS A 42 32.32 23.47 -2.41
CA LYS A 42 31.31 22.51 -1.94
C LYS A 42 30.28 23.18 -1.04
N GLN A 43 30.70 24.03 -0.10
CA GLN A 43 29.80 24.76 0.78
C GLN A 43 28.89 25.70 -0.01
N ILE A 44 29.46 26.49 -0.93
CA ILE A 44 28.71 27.40 -1.81
C ILE A 44 27.69 26.63 -2.64
N ARG A 45 28.10 25.52 -3.26
CA ARG A 45 27.21 24.66 -4.05
C ARG A 45 26.06 24.14 -3.20
N LYS A 46 26.33 23.67 -1.98
CA LYS A 46 25.30 23.20 -1.04
C LYS A 46 24.31 24.32 -0.68
N CYS A 47 24.79 25.53 -0.45
CA CYS A 47 23.94 26.70 -0.18
C CYS A 47 23.02 26.99 -1.37
N TYR A 48 23.56 27.03 -2.59
CA TYR A 48 22.76 27.26 -3.81
C TYR A 48 21.78 26.13 -4.08
N ASP A 49 22.18 24.87 -3.94
CA ASP A 49 21.29 23.72 -4.11
C ASP A 49 20.10 23.80 -3.14
N ASN A 50 20.35 24.20 -1.89
CA ASN A 50 19.29 24.41 -0.90
C ASN A 50 18.35 25.55 -1.30
N GLU A 51 18.89 26.67 -1.77
CA GLU A 51 18.10 27.83 -2.19
C GLU A 51 17.25 27.52 -3.43
N VAL A 52 17.84 26.90 -4.45
CA VAL A 52 17.14 26.43 -5.65
C VAL A 52 16.02 25.47 -5.27
N ASN A 53 16.28 24.53 -4.35
CA ASN A 53 15.25 23.60 -3.87
C ASN A 53 14.11 24.33 -3.14
N MET A 54 14.41 25.34 -2.32
CA MET A 54 13.39 26.14 -1.63
C MET A 54 12.55 26.96 -2.61
N LEU A 55 13.20 27.63 -3.56
CA LEU A 55 12.53 28.41 -4.61
C LEU A 55 11.65 27.50 -5.47
N THR A 56 12.15 26.32 -5.86
CA THR A 56 11.38 25.34 -6.63
C THR A 56 10.10 24.93 -5.88
N LYS A 57 10.21 24.61 -4.58
CA LYS A 57 9.04 24.27 -3.75
C LYS A 57 8.04 25.43 -3.67
N LYS A 58 8.52 26.66 -3.50
CA LYS A 58 7.68 27.86 -3.44
C LYS A 58 6.95 28.10 -4.76
N THR A 59 7.64 27.95 -5.89
CA THR A 59 7.04 28.10 -7.23
C THR A 59 5.93 27.06 -7.46
N ILE A 60 6.18 25.79 -7.11
CA ILE A 60 5.18 24.72 -7.24
C ILE A 60 3.96 25.00 -6.34
N ASP A 61 4.16 25.47 -5.11
CA ASP A 61 3.06 25.83 -4.20
C ASP A 61 2.22 27.00 -4.76
N LEU A 62 2.88 28.06 -5.23
CA LEU A 62 2.20 29.21 -5.84
C LEU A 62 1.42 28.81 -7.10
N GLU A 63 2.00 27.97 -7.96
CA GLU A 63 1.32 27.46 -9.14
C GLU A 63 0.08 26.64 -8.76
N ASN A 64 0.18 25.74 -7.79
CA ASN A 64 -0.98 24.96 -7.33
C ASN A 64 -2.06 25.83 -6.67
N ARG A 65 -1.68 26.86 -5.91
CA ARG A 65 -2.64 27.82 -5.35
C ARG A 65 -3.39 28.56 -6.44
N SER A 66 -2.69 28.97 -7.50
CA SER A 66 -3.29 29.59 -8.69
C SER A 66 -4.26 28.64 -9.42
N ARG A 67 -3.92 27.34 -9.49
CA ARG A 67 -4.76 26.31 -10.12
C ARG A 67 -5.83 25.70 -9.19
N ARG A 68 -5.98 26.17 -7.95
CA ARG A 68 -6.82 25.52 -6.94
C ARG A 68 -8.29 25.41 -7.33
N ASN A 69 -8.81 26.39 -8.08
CA ASN A 69 -10.19 26.39 -8.59
C ASN A 69 -10.29 25.88 -10.03
N ASN A 70 -9.21 25.33 -10.58
CA ASN A 70 -9.20 24.80 -11.94
C ASN A 70 -9.54 23.31 -11.95
N LEU A 71 -10.19 22.90 -13.04
CA LEU A 71 -10.46 21.50 -13.37
C LEU A 71 -10.02 21.21 -14.80
N ARG A 72 -9.68 19.94 -15.04
CA ARG A 72 -9.38 19.38 -16.35
C ARG A 72 -10.50 18.43 -16.75
N VAL A 73 -11.00 18.56 -17.97
CA VAL A 73 -12.04 17.70 -18.53
C VAL A 73 -11.52 17.04 -19.79
N ASP A 74 -11.41 15.72 -19.77
CA ASP A 74 -10.90 14.89 -20.86
C ASP A 74 -12.04 14.08 -21.50
N GLY A 75 -11.88 13.71 -22.78
CA GLY A 75 -12.84 12.84 -23.48
C GLY A 75 -14.06 13.55 -24.10
N VAL A 76 -14.11 14.88 -24.03
CA VAL A 76 -15.16 15.68 -24.69
C VAL A 76 -14.83 15.83 -26.17
N LYS A 77 -15.70 15.35 -27.06
CA LYS A 77 -15.51 15.46 -28.53
C LYS A 77 -15.24 16.91 -28.94
N GLU A 78 -14.31 17.12 -29.86
CA GLU A 78 -13.99 18.45 -30.41
C GLU A 78 -14.85 18.76 -31.62
N LYS A 79 -15.18 20.06 -31.79
CA LYS A 79 -15.75 20.61 -33.02
C LYS A 79 -14.70 21.49 -33.69
N ALA A 80 -14.69 21.52 -35.02
CA ALA A 80 -13.80 22.40 -35.77
C ALA A 80 -14.20 23.87 -35.53
N GLY A 81 -13.22 24.72 -35.18
CA GLY A 81 -13.48 26.13 -34.89
C GLY A 81 -14.20 26.39 -33.55
N GLU A 82 -14.22 25.43 -32.62
CA GLU A 82 -14.88 25.56 -31.31
C GLU A 82 -14.39 26.81 -30.55
N THR A 83 -15.34 27.68 -30.19
CA THR A 83 -15.09 28.91 -29.44
C THR A 83 -15.01 28.65 -27.94
N TRP A 84 -14.49 29.63 -27.17
CA TRP A 84 -14.42 29.52 -25.71
C TRP A 84 -15.81 29.45 -25.06
N THR A 85 -16.80 30.16 -25.60
CA THR A 85 -18.18 30.12 -25.12
C THR A 85 -18.81 28.75 -25.32
N GLU A 86 -18.61 28.13 -26.49
CA GLU A 86 -19.10 26.76 -26.75
C GLU A 86 -18.44 25.72 -25.82
N CYS A 87 -17.16 25.90 -25.49
CA CYS A 87 -16.50 25.06 -24.49
C CYS A 87 -17.14 25.21 -23.10
N GLU A 88 -17.45 26.44 -22.70
CA GLU A 88 -18.09 26.74 -21.42
C GLU A 88 -19.49 26.12 -21.35
N ASP A 89 -20.30 26.28 -22.40
CA ASP A 89 -21.63 25.71 -22.48
C ASP A 89 -21.59 24.17 -22.43
N THR A 90 -20.63 23.56 -23.15
CA THR A 90 -20.43 22.10 -23.12
C THR A 90 -20.09 21.59 -21.72
N VAL A 91 -19.23 22.32 -21.00
CA VAL A 91 -18.87 21.98 -19.62
C VAL A 91 -20.06 22.15 -18.67
N LYS A 92 -20.83 23.24 -18.80
CA LYS A 92 -22.05 23.48 -18.01
C LYS A 92 -23.10 22.39 -18.27
N ASP A 93 -23.24 21.95 -19.52
CA ASP A 93 -24.11 20.84 -19.90
C ASP A 93 -23.70 19.54 -19.22
N ILE A 94 -22.40 19.22 -19.20
CA ILE A 94 -21.87 18.04 -18.49
C ILE A 94 -22.20 18.12 -16.99
N PHE A 95 -22.04 19.30 -16.37
CA PHE A 95 -22.34 19.49 -14.94
C PHE A 95 -23.84 19.26 -14.63
N LYS A 96 -24.72 19.78 -15.49
CA LYS A 96 -26.16 19.65 -15.29
C LYS A 96 -26.67 18.25 -15.63
N ASN A 97 -26.36 17.75 -16.82
CA ASN A 97 -26.95 16.52 -17.35
C ASN A 97 -26.24 15.25 -16.89
N GLN A 98 -24.90 15.24 -16.90
CA GLN A 98 -24.13 14.03 -16.59
C GLN A 98 -23.84 13.93 -15.09
N LEU A 99 -23.44 15.03 -14.45
CA LEU A 99 -23.16 15.04 -13.01
C LEU A 99 -24.42 15.23 -12.15
N LYS A 100 -25.54 15.69 -12.74
CA LYS A 100 -26.81 15.95 -12.05
C LYS A 100 -26.69 17.01 -10.96
N ILE A 101 -25.92 18.06 -11.23
CA ILE A 101 -25.76 19.20 -10.33
C ILE A 101 -26.83 20.22 -10.69
N ASN A 102 -27.85 20.34 -9.83
CA ASN A 102 -28.98 21.25 -10.06
C ASN A 102 -28.67 22.72 -9.71
N SER A 103 -27.62 22.96 -8.92
CA SER A 103 -27.18 24.32 -8.59
C SER A 103 -26.44 24.94 -9.76
N GLU A 104 -26.63 26.24 -9.97
CA GLU A 104 -25.84 26.99 -10.94
C GLU A 104 -24.36 26.97 -10.56
N VAL A 105 -23.51 26.66 -11.56
CA VAL A 105 -22.06 26.66 -11.41
C VAL A 105 -21.49 27.75 -12.31
N VAL A 106 -20.85 28.74 -11.69
CA VAL A 106 -20.21 29.85 -12.40
C VAL A 106 -18.81 29.42 -12.85
N VAL A 107 -18.62 29.36 -14.15
CA VAL A 107 -17.33 29.09 -14.81
C VAL A 107 -16.76 30.43 -15.25
N GLU A 108 -15.56 30.79 -14.77
CA GLU A 108 -14.89 32.04 -15.17
C GLU A 108 -14.33 31.94 -16.59
N ARG A 109 -13.84 30.76 -16.97
CA ARG A 109 -13.30 30.46 -18.30
C ARG A 109 -13.25 28.96 -18.53
N ALA A 110 -13.44 28.54 -19.78
CA ALA A 110 -13.18 27.18 -20.25
C ALA A 110 -12.59 27.23 -21.65
N HIS A 111 -11.54 26.47 -21.90
CA HIS A 111 -10.87 26.43 -23.21
C HIS A 111 -10.10 25.13 -23.39
N ARG A 112 -9.91 24.72 -24.65
CA ARG A 112 -9.05 23.58 -25.00
C ARG A 112 -7.57 23.94 -24.80
N VAL A 113 -6.80 22.99 -24.29
CA VAL A 113 -5.36 23.15 -24.09
C VAL A 113 -4.58 22.16 -24.94
N GLY A 114 -3.45 22.63 -25.49
CA GLY A 114 -2.55 21.84 -26.32
C GLY A 114 -2.73 22.08 -27.81
N LYS A 115 -1.78 21.56 -28.59
CA LYS A 115 -1.77 21.67 -30.05
C LYS A 115 -2.94 20.89 -30.63
N THR A 116 -3.65 21.48 -31.59
CA THR A 116 -4.60 20.75 -32.44
C THR A 116 -3.87 19.59 -33.09
N LYS A 117 -4.43 18.39 -32.94
CA LYS A 117 -3.94 17.19 -33.62
C LYS A 117 -5.10 16.64 -34.41
N ASP A 118 -4.86 16.14 -35.62
CA ASP A 118 -5.82 15.31 -36.38
C ASP A 118 -6.02 13.93 -35.73
N SER A 119 -5.83 13.86 -34.42
CA SER A 119 -5.90 12.64 -33.64
C SER A 119 -7.34 12.33 -33.27
N LYS A 120 -7.66 11.04 -33.19
CA LYS A 120 -8.93 10.56 -32.64
C LYS A 120 -9.14 10.94 -31.17
N ILE A 121 -8.10 11.41 -30.47
CA ILE A 121 -8.14 11.75 -29.05
C ILE A 121 -8.42 13.25 -28.89
N PRO A 122 -9.57 13.64 -28.31
CA PRO A 122 -9.90 15.03 -28.04
C PRO A 122 -8.94 15.67 -27.02
N ARG A 123 -8.60 16.94 -27.21
CA ARG A 123 -7.83 17.79 -26.31
C ARG A 123 -8.59 18.04 -25.01
N THR A 124 -7.84 18.12 -23.92
CA THR A 124 -8.37 18.47 -22.61
C THR A 124 -8.95 19.88 -22.61
N ILE A 125 -10.14 20.06 -22.03
CA ILE A 125 -10.64 21.38 -21.63
C ILE A 125 -10.07 21.70 -20.24
N VAL A 126 -9.45 22.85 -20.09
CA VAL A 126 -9.11 23.42 -18.78
C VAL A 126 -10.08 24.54 -18.47
N LEU A 127 -10.69 24.47 -17.29
CA LEU A 127 -11.63 25.47 -16.83
C LEU A 127 -11.23 26.02 -15.46
N LYS A 128 -11.69 27.24 -15.16
CA LYS A 128 -11.58 27.85 -13.83
C LYS A 128 -12.98 28.15 -13.30
N LEU A 129 -13.23 27.71 -12.08
CA LEU A 129 -14.46 27.99 -11.36
C LEU A 129 -14.29 29.23 -10.49
N LEU A 130 -15.38 29.98 -10.30
CA LEU A 130 -15.38 31.10 -9.37
C LEU A 130 -15.20 30.61 -7.92
N ASN A 131 -15.96 29.58 -7.54
CA ASN A 131 -16.03 29.08 -6.17
C ASN A 131 -15.33 27.73 -5.98
N TYR A 132 -14.56 27.59 -4.90
CA TYR A 132 -13.93 26.33 -4.53
C TYR A 132 -14.97 25.27 -4.07
N GLN A 133 -16.09 25.70 -3.48
CA GLN A 133 -17.15 24.80 -3.04
C GLN A 133 -17.76 24.04 -4.23
N ASP A 134 -17.94 24.71 -5.37
CA ASP A 134 -18.51 24.08 -6.57
C ASP A 134 -17.53 23.08 -7.17
N LYS A 135 -16.22 23.36 -7.13
CA LYS A 135 -15.18 22.38 -7.47
C LYS A 135 -15.35 21.09 -6.68
N ASN A 136 -15.51 21.18 -5.36
CA ASN A 136 -15.66 20.00 -4.50
C ASN A 136 -16.97 19.24 -4.78
N LYS A 137 -18.08 19.95 -5.03
CA LYS A 137 -19.35 19.33 -5.45
C LYS A 137 -19.16 18.52 -6.75
N ILE A 138 -18.50 19.13 -7.75
CA ILE A 138 -18.20 18.49 -9.03
C ILE A 138 -17.35 17.24 -8.82
N LEU A 139 -16.23 17.35 -8.10
CA LEU A 139 -15.31 16.22 -7.85
C LEU A 139 -16.01 15.06 -7.13
N ASN A 140 -16.92 15.34 -6.18
CA ASN A 140 -17.71 14.32 -5.50
C ASN A 140 -18.73 13.62 -6.41
N ALA A 141 -19.20 14.31 -7.44
CA ALA A 141 -20.16 13.79 -8.42
C ALA A 141 -19.50 13.02 -9.58
N VAL A 142 -18.17 13.11 -9.77
CA VAL A 142 -17.44 12.48 -10.90
C VAL A 142 -17.70 10.98 -11.05
N LYS A 143 -18.04 10.27 -9.97
CA LYS A 143 -18.45 8.86 -10.02
C LYS A 143 -19.61 8.59 -11.00
N ASN A 144 -20.45 9.59 -11.25
CA ASN A 144 -21.59 9.51 -12.17
C ASN A 144 -21.16 9.51 -13.65
N LEU A 145 -19.94 9.95 -13.97
CA LEU A 145 -19.40 9.95 -15.34
C LEU A 145 -18.90 8.58 -15.80
N LYS A 146 -18.89 7.58 -14.91
CA LYS A 146 -18.36 6.25 -15.23
C LYS A 146 -19.12 5.63 -16.40
N GLY A 147 -18.41 5.34 -17.49
CA GLY A 147 -18.97 4.74 -18.70
C GLY A 147 -19.35 5.73 -19.80
N THR A 148 -19.31 7.05 -19.53
CA THR A 148 -19.59 8.09 -20.54
C THR A 148 -18.41 8.35 -21.48
N GLY A 149 -17.19 7.98 -21.07
CA GLY A 149 -15.95 8.32 -21.76
C GLY A 149 -15.41 9.73 -21.43
N VAL A 150 -16.11 10.50 -20.60
CA VAL A 150 -15.68 11.80 -20.09
C VAL A 150 -15.05 11.64 -18.71
N PHE A 151 -13.95 12.36 -18.47
CA PHE A 151 -13.24 12.34 -17.19
C PHE A 151 -13.02 13.76 -16.69
N ILE A 152 -13.19 13.97 -15.39
CA ILE A 152 -12.93 15.26 -14.74
C ILE A 152 -11.91 15.04 -13.63
N ASN A 153 -10.83 15.82 -13.67
CA ASN A 153 -9.73 15.76 -12.71
C ASN A 153 -9.35 17.17 -12.24
N GLU A 154 -8.63 17.24 -11.13
CA GLU A 154 -8.02 18.50 -10.69
C GLU A 154 -6.87 18.91 -11.62
N ASP A 155 -6.70 20.22 -11.83
CA ASP A 155 -5.56 20.78 -12.55
C ASP A 155 -4.43 21.08 -11.56
N PHE A 156 -3.39 20.25 -11.55
CA PHE A 156 -2.22 20.42 -10.69
C PHE A 156 -1.01 20.88 -11.51
N ALA A 157 -0.03 21.49 -10.85
CA ALA A 157 1.29 21.71 -11.43
C ALA A 157 1.91 20.37 -11.86
N LYS A 158 2.74 20.38 -12.90
CA LYS A 158 3.30 19.17 -13.52
C LYS A 158 4.06 18.31 -12.51
N GLU A 159 4.92 18.93 -11.71
CA GLU A 159 5.73 18.30 -10.68
C GLU A 159 4.84 17.65 -9.62
N THR A 160 3.70 18.27 -9.29
CA THR A 160 2.73 17.71 -8.34
C THR A 160 2.05 16.48 -8.91
N ILE A 161 1.72 16.46 -10.20
CA ILE A 161 1.18 15.28 -10.89
C ILE A 161 2.21 14.14 -10.85
N GLU A 162 3.47 14.44 -11.14
CA GLU A 162 4.56 13.44 -11.11
C GLU A 162 4.79 12.87 -9.70
N SER A 163 4.83 13.72 -8.67
CA SER A 163 4.92 13.27 -7.28
C SER A 163 3.72 12.40 -6.88
N ARG A 164 2.50 12.79 -7.26
CA ARG A 164 1.28 11.99 -6.99
C ARG A 164 1.32 10.66 -7.71
N LYS A 165 1.83 10.60 -8.94
CA LYS A 165 1.98 9.35 -9.71
C LYS A 165 2.89 8.36 -8.99
N LYS A 166 4.06 8.83 -8.49
CA LYS A 166 4.99 7.99 -7.72
C LYS A 166 4.33 7.45 -6.44
N LEU A 167 3.60 8.30 -5.72
CA LEU A 167 2.90 7.89 -4.50
C LEU A 167 1.72 6.95 -4.77
N TRP A 168 1.08 7.05 -5.94
CA TRP A 168 -0.08 6.25 -6.28
C TRP A 168 0.25 4.75 -6.40
N GLU A 169 1.43 4.41 -6.91
CA GLU A 169 1.89 3.02 -6.99
C GLU A 169 1.99 2.40 -5.60
N GLU A 170 2.54 3.16 -4.66
CA GLU A 170 2.66 2.74 -3.26
C GLU A 170 1.29 2.61 -2.59
N VAL A 171 0.38 3.58 -2.81
CA VAL A 171 -1.00 3.50 -2.31
C VAL A 171 -1.72 2.26 -2.86
N LYS A 172 -1.50 1.92 -4.13
CA LYS A 172 -2.08 0.73 -4.76
C LYS A 172 -1.56 -0.55 -4.10
N ARG A 173 -0.26 -0.63 -3.83
CA ARG A 173 0.39 -1.76 -3.13
C ARG A 173 -0.21 -1.94 -1.72
N LEU A 174 -0.22 -0.87 -0.92
CA LEU A 174 -0.75 -0.90 0.45
C LEU A 174 -2.24 -1.27 0.51
N ARG A 175 -3.05 -0.81 -0.45
CA ARG A 175 -4.46 -1.24 -0.57
C ARG A 175 -4.59 -2.73 -0.85
N GLY A 176 -3.72 -3.27 -1.71
CA GLY A 176 -3.65 -4.72 -1.99
C GLY A 176 -3.34 -5.54 -0.73
N GLU A 177 -2.32 -5.13 0.01
CA GLU A 177 -1.93 -5.76 1.28
C GLU A 177 -3.04 -5.69 2.33
N GLY A 178 -3.67 -4.53 2.48
CA GLY A 178 -4.81 -4.37 3.39
C GLY A 178 -5.98 -5.29 3.06
N ASN A 179 -6.27 -5.51 1.78
CA ASN A 179 -7.30 -6.46 1.35
C ASN A 179 -6.91 -7.92 1.62
N LEU A 180 -5.62 -8.27 1.44
CA LEU A 180 -5.11 -9.60 1.76
C LEU A 180 -5.23 -9.90 3.26
N LEU A 181 -4.84 -8.95 4.11
CA LEU A 181 -4.95 -9.05 5.56
C LEU A 181 -6.41 -9.22 6.02
N LYS A 182 -7.35 -8.46 5.43
CA LYS A 182 -8.79 -8.64 5.67
C LYS A 182 -9.25 -10.06 5.35
N ARG A 183 -8.79 -10.62 4.22
CA ARG A 183 -9.12 -11.98 3.80
C ARG A 183 -8.53 -13.01 4.76
N GLN A 184 -7.25 -12.91 5.13
CA GLN A 184 -6.63 -13.80 6.11
C GLN A 184 -7.37 -13.78 7.45
N ASN A 185 -7.73 -12.61 7.97
CA ASN A 185 -8.50 -12.48 9.20
C ASN A 185 -9.87 -13.17 9.11
N SER A 186 -10.57 -13.06 7.99
CA SER A 186 -11.84 -13.77 7.79
C SER A 186 -11.67 -15.29 7.81
N LEU A 187 -10.58 -15.81 7.23
CA LEU A 187 -10.25 -17.24 7.23
C LEU A 187 -9.90 -17.75 8.63
N LEU A 188 -9.09 -17.00 9.38
CA LEU A 188 -8.75 -17.34 10.77
C LEU A 188 -9.98 -17.38 11.67
N LYS A 189 -10.91 -16.43 11.53
CA LYS A 189 -12.19 -16.46 12.26
C LYS A 189 -12.99 -17.73 11.94
N ARG A 190 -13.05 -18.12 10.66
CA ARG A 190 -13.72 -19.35 10.23
C ARG A 190 -13.04 -20.58 10.82
N GLN A 191 -11.71 -20.67 10.77
CA GLN A 191 -10.95 -21.78 11.35
C GLN A 191 -11.20 -21.93 12.85
N ASN A 192 -11.19 -20.82 13.60
CA ASN A 192 -11.50 -20.82 15.02
C ASN A 192 -12.91 -21.32 15.33
N SER A 193 -13.91 -20.94 14.51
CA SER A 193 -15.28 -21.45 14.67
C SER A 193 -15.37 -22.97 14.45
N LEU A 194 -14.62 -23.50 13.48
CA LEU A 194 -14.56 -24.93 13.18
C LEU A 194 -13.90 -25.71 14.31
N LEU A 195 -12.79 -25.21 14.85
CA LEU A 195 -12.09 -25.81 15.99
C LEU A 195 -12.99 -25.89 17.24
N LYS A 196 -13.74 -24.82 17.54
CA LYS A 196 -14.72 -24.83 18.65
C LYS A 196 -15.78 -25.92 18.45
N ARG A 197 -16.31 -26.06 17.23
CA ARG A 197 -17.29 -27.10 16.90
C ARG A 197 -16.70 -28.50 17.06
N GLN A 198 -15.49 -28.74 16.57
CA GLN A 198 -14.80 -30.02 16.72
C GLN A 198 -14.62 -30.39 18.20
N ASN A 199 -14.18 -29.45 19.03
CA ASN A 199 -14.04 -29.66 20.48
C ASN A 199 -15.37 -30.03 21.16
N SER A 200 -16.47 -29.40 20.76
CA SER A 200 -17.80 -29.73 21.30
C SER A 200 -18.24 -31.15 20.92
N LEU A 201 -17.95 -31.59 19.69
CA LEU A 201 -18.25 -32.94 19.22
C LEU A 201 -17.44 -34.00 19.97
N LEU A 202 -16.14 -33.75 20.17
CA LEU A 202 -15.26 -34.64 20.95
C LEU A 202 -15.75 -34.79 22.40
N LYS A 203 -16.15 -33.70 23.06
CA LYS A 203 -16.75 -33.76 24.41
C LYS A 203 -18.01 -34.62 24.44
N ARG A 204 -18.88 -34.48 23.45
CA ARG A 204 -20.10 -35.29 23.33
C ARG A 204 -19.76 -36.76 23.12
N GLN A 205 -18.83 -37.09 22.23
CA GLN A 205 -18.37 -38.46 21.99
C GLN A 205 -17.84 -39.11 23.28
N ASN A 206 -16.99 -38.39 24.04
CA ASN A 206 -16.49 -38.86 25.32
C ASN A 206 -17.60 -39.15 26.35
N SER A 207 -18.63 -38.31 26.40
CA SER A 207 -19.78 -38.54 27.29
C SER A 207 -20.58 -39.80 26.91
N LEU A 208 -20.73 -40.06 25.61
CA LEU A 208 -21.42 -41.26 25.09
C LEU A 208 -20.63 -42.53 25.42
N LEU A 209 -19.31 -42.52 25.21
CA LEU A 209 -18.44 -43.64 25.58
C LEU A 209 -18.51 -43.97 27.07
N LYS A 210 -18.50 -42.94 27.95
CA LYS A 210 -18.67 -43.14 29.40
C LYS A 210 -20.01 -43.81 29.74
N ARG A 211 -21.10 -43.37 29.10
CA ARG A 211 -22.42 -43.99 29.26
C ARG A 211 -22.42 -45.44 28.79
N GLN A 212 -21.87 -45.73 27.62
CA GLN A 212 -21.78 -47.10 27.09
C GLN A 212 -21.02 -48.03 28.05
N ASN A 213 -19.89 -47.59 28.59
CA ASN A 213 -19.13 -48.35 29.58
C ASN A 213 -19.93 -48.62 30.86
N SER A 214 -20.73 -47.66 31.34
CA SER A 214 -21.59 -47.87 32.51
C SER A 214 -22.71 -48.89 32.26
N LEU A 215 -23.28 -48.91 31.06
CA LEU A 215 -24.30 -49.87 30.65
C LEU A 215 -23.72 -51.29 30.55
N LEU A 216 -22.55 -51.45 29.96
CA LEU A 216 -21.84 -52.73 29.88
C LEU A 216 -21.54 -53.30 31.29
N LYS A 217 -21.08 -52.45 32.23
CA LYS A 217 -20.87 -52.86 33.62
C LYS A 217 -22.16 -53.36 34.28
N ARG A 218 -23.28 -52.65 34.08
CA ARG A 218 -24.60 -53.08 34.58
C ARG A 218 -25.03 -54.42 33.98
N GLN A 219 -24.90 -54.58 32.66
CA GLN A 219 -25.24 -55.83 31.97
C GLN A 219 -24.45 -57.01 32.52
N ASN A 220 -23.14 -56.84 32.73
CA ASN A 220 -22.28 -57.87 33.34
C ASN A 220 -22.72 -58.23 34.77
N SER A 221 -23.14 -57.25 35.57
CA SER A 221 -23.64 -57.51 36.93
C SER A 221 -24.96 -58.29 36.94
N LEU A 222 -25.85 -58.01 35.98
CA LEU A 222 -27.12 -58.72 35.81
C LEU A 222 -26.89 -60.17 35.38
N LEU A 223 -26.00 -60.40 34.41
CA LEU A 223 -25.60 -61.74 33.98
C LEU A 223 -25.03 -62.57 35.14
N LYS A 224 -24.17 -61.96 35.98
CA LYS A 224 -23.64 -62.63 37.19
C LYS A 224 -24.75 -63.03 38.16
N ARG A 225 -25.74 -62.16 38.39
CA ARG A 225 -26.92 -62.46 39.22
C ARG A 225 -27.79 -63.56 38.63
N GLN A 226 -28.02 -63.53 37.32
CA GLN A 226 -28.80 -64.57 36.64
C GLN A 226 -28.14 -65.95 36.79
N ASN A 227 -26.82 -66.01 36.62
CA ASN A 227 -26.04 -67.23 36.81
C ASN A 227 -26.11 -67.75 38.26
N SER A 228 -26.10 -66.88 39.27
CA SER A 228 -26.23 -67.33 40.67
C SER A 228 -27.64 -67.85 41.00
N LEU A 229 -28.68 -67.24 40.44
CA LEU A 229 -30.07 -67.70 40.56
C LEU A 229 -30.26 -69.08 39.91
N LEU A 230 -29.73 -69.29 38.70
CA LEU A 230 -29.76 -70.58 38.02
C LEU A 230 -29.06 -71.67 38.84
N LYS A 231 -27.89 -71.38 39.42
CA LYS A 231 -27.19 -72.30 40.34
C LYS A 231 -28.05 -72.67 41.55
N ARG A 232 -28.75 -71.69 42.15
CA ARG A 232 -29.69 -71.93 43.26
C ARG A 232 -30.87 -72.81 42.83
N GLN A 233 -31.53 -72.51 41.71
CA GLN A 233 -32.61 -73.35 41.18
C GLN A 233 -32.16 -74.80 40.98
N ASN A 234 -30.99 -75.02 40.37
CA ASN A 234 -30.43 -76.35 40.19
C ASN A 234 -30.19 -77.08 41.51
N SER A 235 -29.72 -76.39 42.55
CA SER A 235 -29.57 -76.98 43.89
C SER A 235 -30.91 -77.36 44.56
N LEU A 236 -31.96 -76.54 44.37
CA LEU A 236 -33.30 -76.83 44.88
C LEU A 236 -33.95 -78.02 44.17
N LEU A 237 -33.83 -78.09 42.85
CA LEU A 237 -34.29 -79.25 42.07
C LEU A 237 -33.59 -80.54 42.49
N LYS A 238 -32.27 -80.50 42.72
CA LYS A 238 -31.53 -81.65 43.27
C LYS A 238 -32.07 -82.08 44.64
N ARG A 239 -32.36 -81.13 45.54
CA ARG A 239 -32.98 -81.41 46.84
C ARG A 239 -34.38 -82.02 46.70
N GLN A 240 -35.26 -81.46 45.87
CA GLN A 240 -36.59 -82.01 45.60
C GLN A 240 -36.50 -83.45 45.09
N ASN A 241 -35.62 -83.71 44.13
CA ASN A 241 -35.40 -85.06 43.62
C ASN A 241 -34.92 -86.03 44.71
N SER A 242 -34.07 -85.59 45.64
CA SER A 242 -33.65 -86.41 46.77
C SER A 242 -34.78 -86.69 47.77
N LEU A 243 -35.69 -85.73 48.00
CA LEU A 243 -36.86 -85.91 48.86
C LEU A 243 -37.88 -86.87 48.25
N LEU A 244 -38.17 -86.71 46.95
CA LEU A 244 -39.06 -87.63 46.21
C LEU A 244 -38.53 -89.07 46.25
N LYS A 245 -37.22 -89.25 46.07
CA LYS A 245 -36.58 -90.58 46.22
C LYS A 245 -36.75 -91.16 47.61
N ARG A 246 -36.69 -90.34 48.68
CA ARG A 246 -36.92 -90.77 50.06
C ARG A 246 -38.37 -91.16 50.32
N GLN A 247 -39.34 -90.42 49.75
CA GLN A 247 -40.76 -90.76 49.85
C GLN A 247 -41.10 -92.07 49.16
N ASN A 248 -40.45 -92.35 48.02
CA ASN A 248 -40.63 -93.62 47.29
C ASN A 248 -39.89 -94.81 47.93
N SER A 249 -39.16 -94.61 49.04
CA SER A 249 -38.44 -95.66 49.78
C SER A 249 -39.04 -95.97 51.17
N LEU A 250 -40.18 -95.34 51.50
CA LEU A 250 -41.06 -95.68 52.62
C LEU A 250 -42.25 -96.49 52.08
#